data_AF-A0A255QRC9-F1
#
_entry.id   AF-A0A255QRC9-F1
#
_cell.length_a   1.000
_cell.length_b   1.000
_cell.length_c   1.000
_cell.angle_alpha   90.00
_cell.angle_beta   90.00
_cell.angle_gamma   90.00
#
_symmetry.space_group_name_H-M   'P 1'
#
loop_
_entity.id
_entity.type
_entity.pdbx_description
1 polymer ?
#
loop_
_entity_poly.entity_id
_entity_poly.type
_entity_poly.pdbx_seq_one_letter_code
_entity_poly.pdbx_strand_id
1 'polypeptide(L)'
;MRCPEVEVEMKGKRRLLPSGLIDDPVATKQRSLLRLLWVAYNRAVPPATLIENMALEHPGHYENKLKRLSMWLKADSPLGSALSHTPGVISEDDTLLIRCGADVASNEQALKFLIDHDHHPLVERSRPRIIHSIGYAILMLFIAMMILLFLGTFILPTLRQIVEELEIRPPAALMWLDWLINGLSGIWQLAIFLTMGFVFSLLFEDVRQFLKSRPIVRRLFHYSADEHAALLKLFAFPIGFQLSLAKTMTSAAQHHPNRTIRAKLLRVRNQSSDDAELWHSLARHRLIAPSEAQHLSQISDSGVLSWTLIQLANQKKTRTAFRRDRIIGVLQYLPVFFVAVPVIVSVLAIFMSLTSMVTL
;
A
#
# COMPACT_ATOMS: atom_id res chain seq x y z
N MET A 1 30.52 -4.28 -33.31
CA MET A 1 29.45 -3.49 -33.92
C MET A 1 28.12 -4.18 -33.61
N ARG A 2 27.35 -3.66 -32.64
CA ARG A 2 26.10 -4.26 -32.18
C ARG A 2 24.98 -3.39 -32.74
N CYS A 3 24.09 -3.97 -33.57
CA CYS A 3 23.13 -3.23 -34.38
C CYS A 3 22.14 -2.42 -33.53
N PRO A 4 22.02 -1.09 -33.76
CA PRO A 4 21.16 -0.21 -32.96
C PRO A 4 19.65 -0.40 -33.21
N GLU A 5 19.26 -1.20 -34.21
CA GLU A 5 17.88 -1.30 -34.68
C GLU A 5 16.98 -2.19 -33.80
N VAL A 6 17.55 -3.22 -33.15
CA VAL A 6 16.80 -4.15 -32.29
C VAL A 6 16.45 -3.52 -30.92
N GLU A 7 17.23 -2.53 -30.47
CA GLU A 7 17.02 -1.87 -29.18
C GLU A 7 15.83 -0.89 -29.21
N VAL A 8 15.52 -0.33 -30.39
CA VAL A 8 14.40 0.60 -30.58
C VAL A 8 13.05 -0.14 -30.56
N GLU A 9 12.99 -1.33 -31.16
CA GLU A 9 11.74 -2.11 -31.24
C GLU A 9 11.32 -2.71 -29.89
N MET A 10 12.30 -3.10 -29.05
CA MET A 10 12.08 -3.54 -27.67
C MET A 10 11.58 -2.39 -26.75
N LYS A 11 12.02 -1.14 -27.01
CA LYS A 11 11.61 0.04 -26.23
C LYS A 11 10.16 0.45 -26.52
N GLY A 12 9.67 0.20 -27.73
CA GLY A 12 8.28 0.43 -28.14
C GLY A 12 7.29 -0.54 -27.49
N LYS A 13 7.61 -1.84 -27.48
CA LYS A 13 6.72 -2.87 -26.90
C LYS A 13 6.63 -2.83 -25.36
N ARG A 14 7.66 -2.34 -24.65
CA ARG A 14 7.61 -2.16 -23.18
C ARG A 14 6.66 -1.06 -22.71
N ARG A 15 6.21 -0.15 -23.59
CA ARG A 15 5.26 0.92 -23.21
C ARG A 15 3.82 0.45 -23.04
N LEU A 16 3.48 -0.77 -23.49
CA LEU A 16 2.10 -1.27 -23.49
C LEU A 16 1.81 -2.30 -22.39
N LEU A 17 2.84 -2.77 -21.70
CA LEU A 17 2.66 -3.70 -20.58
C LEU A 17 2.50 -2.91 -19.28
N PRO A 18 1.51 -3.23 -18.42
CA PRO A 18 1.37 -2.58 -17.13
C PRO A 18 2.67 -2.78 -16.34
N SER A 19 3.29 -1.68 -15.94
CA SER A 19 4.58 -1.57 -15.23
C SER A 19 4.60 -2.21 -13.84
N GLY A 20 3.67 -3.12 -13.54
CA GLY A 20 3.58 -3.88 -12.30
C GLY A 20 4.03 -5.34 -12.43
N LEU A 21 4.14 -5.90 -13.65
CA LEU A 21 4.36 -7.34 -13.83
C LEU A 21 5.83 -7.75 -14.04
N ILE A 22 6.68 -6.85 -14.56
CA ILE A 22 8.09 -7.14 -14.93
C ILE A 22 9.08 -6.13 -14.30
N ASP A 23 8.59 -5.01 -13.78
CA ASP A 23 9.42 -3.94 -13.23
C ASP A 23 9.91 -4.23 -11.81
N ASP A 24 11.12 -3.73 -11.51
CA ASP A 24 11.67 -3.73 -10.16
C ASP A 24 10.65 -3.14 -9.16
N PRO A 25 10.53 -3.71 -7.95
CA PRO A 25 9.68 -3.17 -6.91
C PRO A 25 9.95 -1.68 -6.71
N VAL A 26 8.90 -0.88 -6.53
CA VAL A 26 9.05 0.56 -6.26
C VAL A 26 10.01 0.83 -5.10
N ALA A 27 10.05 -0.05 -4.09
CA ALA A 27 11.01 0.02 -2.99
C ALA A 27 12.48 -0.08 -3.45
N THR A 28 12.77 -0.96 -4.42
CA THR A 28 14.11 -1.12 -4.99
C THR A 28 14.50 0.12 -5.79
N LYS A 29 13.58 0.67 -6.60
CA LYS A 29 13.79 1.93 -7.33
C LYS A 29 14.03 3.11 -6.38
N GLN A 30 13.26 3.21 -5.29
CA GLN A 30 13.42 4.21 -4.23
C GLN A 30 14.79 4.11 -3.56
N ARG A 31 15.26 2.89 -3.28
CA ARG A 31 16.57 2.64 -2.66
C ARG A 31 17.73 3.02 -3.57
N SER A 32 17.65 2.63 -4.84
CA SER A 32 18.65 3.04 -5.83
C SER A 32 18.73 4.56 -5.93
N LEU A 33 17.58 5.24 -5.91
CA LEU A 33 17.55 6.70 -5.90
C LEU A 33 18.14 7.30 -4.62
N LEU A 34 17.81 6.80 -3.43
CA LEU A 34 18.39 7.27 -2.17
C LEU A 34 19.92 7.13 -2.17
N ARG A 35 20.44 5.99 -2.65
CA ARG A 35 21.88 5.75 -2.79
C ARG A 35 22.52 6.70 -3.80
N LEU A 36 21.87 6.92 -4.95
CA LEU A 36 22.35 7.82 -5.98
C LEU A 36 22.37 9.28 -5.50
N LEU A 37 21.33 9.72 -4.79
CA LEU A 37 21.31 11.02 -4.12
C LEU A 37 22.45 11.14 -3.09
N TRP A 38 22.75 10.08 -2.34
CA TRP A 38 23.81 10.12 -1.34
C TRP A 38 25.17 10.29 -1.97
N VAL A 39 25.44 9.53 -3.03
CA VAL A 39 26.66 9.69 -3.82
C VAL A 39 26.74 11.09 -4.43
N ALA A 40 25.62 11.64 -4.93
CA ALA A 40 25.58 12.98 -5.50
C ALA A 40 26.01 14.05 -4.49
N TYR A 41 25.40 14.03 -3.29
CA TYR A 41 25.70 15.00 -2.24
C TYR A 41 27.09 14.80 -1.63
N ASN A 42 27.52 13.55 -1.43
CA ASN A 42 28.83 13.26 -0.85
C ASN A 42 30.00 13.56 -1.81
N ARG A 43 29.77 13.44 -3.13
CA ARG A 43 30.80 13.72 -4.16
C ARG A 43 30.66 15.09 -4.82
N ALA A 44 29.76 15.95 -4.33
CA ALA A 44 29.44 17.24 -4.93
C ALA A 44 29.11 17.17 -6.44
N VAL A 45 28.51 16.06 -6.89
CA VAL A 45 28.05 15.88 -8.27
C VAL A 45 26.63 16.44 -8.38
N PRO A 46 26.28 17.20 -9.44
CA PRO A 46 24.94 17.76 -9.59
C PRO A 46 23.88 16.63 -9.59
N PRO A 47 22.98 16.59 -8.58
CA PRO A 47 22.04 15.49 -8.41
C PRO A 47 21.03 15.41 -9.56
N ALA A 48 20.71 16.56 -10.18
CA ALA A 48 19.80 16.62 -11.31
C ALA A 48 20.23 15.75 -12.50
N THR A 49 21.53 15.74 -12.83
CA THR A 49 22.07 14.97 -13.97
C THR A 49 22.01 13.47 -13.69
N LEU A 50 22.34 13.06 -12.47
CA LEU A 50 22.29 11.64 -12.08
C LEU A 50 20.85 11.11 -12.06
N ILE A 51 19.89 11.92 -11.62
CA ILE A 51 18.46 11.56 -11.61
C ILE A 51 17.91 11.48 -13.04
N GLU A 52 18.35 12.35 -13.93
CA GLU A 52 17.98 12.32 -15.34
C GLU A 52 18.51 11.05 -16.03
N ASN A 53 19.74 10.65 -15.74
CA ASN A 53 20.29 9.38 -16.20
C ASN A 53 19.50 8.19 -15.64
N MET A 54 19.17 8.20 -14.35
CA MET A 54 18.34 7.16 -13.73
C MET A 54 16.91 7.12 -14.33
N ALA A 55 16.38 8.25 -14.78
CA ALA A 55 15.07 8.30 -15.44
C ALA A 55 15.09 7.56 -16.79
N LEU A 56 16.23 7.56 -17.50
CA LEU A 56 16.40 6.83 -18.76
C LEU A 56 16.45 5.31 -18.55
N GLU A 57 16.95 4.85 -17.40
CA GLU A 57 17.03 3.43 -17.04
C GLU A 57 15.66 2.84 -16.65
N HIS A 58 14.72 3.67 -16.18
CA HIS A 58 13.43 3.23 -15.67
C HIS A 58 12.25 3.84 -16.43
N PRO A 59 11.94 3.39 -17.66
CA PRO A 59 10.90 3.98 -18.49
C PRO A 59 9.50 3.87 -17.86
N GLY A 60 8.62 4.85 -18.13
CA GLY A 60 7.21 4.81 -17.77
C GLY A 60 6.77 5.85 -16.72
N HIS A 61 5.88 5.47 -15.79
CA HIS A 61 5.36 6.42 -14.79
C HIS A 61 6.45 6.94 -13.85
N TYR A 62 7.42 6.09 -13.50
CA TYR A 62 8.52 6.47 -12.61
C TYR A 62 9.50 7.44 -13.29
N GLU A 63 9.80 7.26 -14.59
CA GLU A 63 10.56 8.21 -15.42
C GLU A 63 9.96 9.63 -15.33
N ASN A 64 8.65 9.76 -15.52
CA ASN A 64 7.97 11.06 -15.46
C ASN A 64 8.10 11.71 -14.09
N LYS A 65 8.05 10.93 -13.01
CA LYS A 65 8.24 11.42 -11.65
C LYS A 65 9.71 11.85 -11.44
N LEU A 66 10.69 11.08 -11.89
CA LEU A 66 12.12 11.45 -11.82
C LEU A 66 12.46 12.70 -12.63
N LYS A 67 11.88 12.88 -13.83
CA LYS A 67 12.05 14.10 -14.64
C LYS A 67 11.49 15.34 -13.96
N ARG A 68 10.34 15.21 -13.26
CA ARG A 68 9.81 16.31 -12.45
C ARG A 68 10.75 16.64 -11.30
N LEU A 69 11.28 15.63 -10.61
CA LEU A 69 12.24 15.84 -9.53
C LEU A 69 13.53 16.52 -10.04
N SER A 70 14.09 16.08 -11.17
CA SER A 70 15.28 16.69 -11.74
C SER A 70 15.03 18.14 -12.16
N MET A 71 13.85 18.46 -12.69
CA MET A 71 13.43 19.83 -13.01
C MET A 71 13.44 20.74 -11.78
N TRP A 72 12.86 20.29 -10.65
CA TRP A 72 12.89 21.06 -9.40
C TRP A 72 14.31 21.27 -8.87
N LEU A 73 15.18 20.27 -8.99
CA LEU A 73 16.57 20.39 -8.56
C LEU A 73 17.40 21.29 -9.48
N LYS A 74 17.11 21.33 -10.79
CA LYS A 74 17.73 22.30 -11.73
C LYS A 74 17.28 23.73 -11.45
N ALA A 75 16.11 23.92 -10.83
CA ALA A 75 15.61 25.22 -10.39
C ALA A 75 16.15 25.66 -9.01
N ASP A 76 17.24 25.05 -8.54
CA ASP A 76 17.87 25.30 -7.23
C ASP A 76 16.92 25.14 -6.02
N SER A 77 15.82 24.37 -6.18
CA SER A 77 14.97 24.04 -5.04
C SER A 77 15.73 23.12 -4.07
N PRO A 78 15.65 23.36 -2.74
CA PRO A 78 16.24 22.45 -1.77
C PRO A 78 15.63 21.06 -1.88
N LEU A 79 16.44 20.02 -1.65
CA LEU A 79 16.08 18.61 -1.86
C LEU A 79 14.77 18.22 -1.14
N GLY A 80 14.62 18.60 0.12
CA GLY A 80 13.41 18.31 0.89
C GLY A 80 12.14 18.91 0.28
N SER A 81 12.24 20.12 -0.29
CA SER A 81 11.13 20.76 -1.00
C SER A 81 10.87 20.10 -2.35
N ALA A 82 11.91 19.81 -3.13
CA ALA A 82 11.80 19.16 -4.44
C ALA A 82 11.11 17.77 -4.34
N LEU A 83 11.48 16.99 -3.31
CA LEU A 83 10.84 15.71 -3.03
C LEU A 83 9.38 15.86 -2.60
N SER A 84 9.05 16.89 -1.81
CA SER A 84 7.65 17.13 -1.42
C SER A 84 6.74 17.53 -2.58
N HIS A 85 7.28 18.20 -3.61
CA HIS A 85 6.53 18.53 -4.84
C HIS A 85 6.36 17.33 -5.77
N THR A 86 7.11 16.25 -5.53
CA THR A 86 7.12 15.06 -6.41
C THR A 86 6.81 13.78 -5.61
N PRO A 87 5.58 13.62 -5.10
CA PRO A 87 5.21 12.49 -4.25
C PRO A 87 5.30 11.15 -4.99
N GLY A 88 5.76 10.11 -4.28
CA GLY A 88 5.88 8.74 -4.79
C GLY A 88 7.24 8.41 -5.41
N VAL A 89 8.13 9.39 -5.59
CA VAL A 89 9.54 9.13 -5.97
C VAL A 89 10.32 8.47 -4.84
N ILE A 90 10.06 8.90 -3.60
CA ILE A 90 10.54 8.31 -2.34
C ILE A 90 9.32 8.15 -1.42
N SER A 91 9.42 7.29 -0.40
CA SER A 91 8.38 7.18 0.63
C SER A 91 8.11 8.53 1.30
N GLU A 92 6.85 8.80 1.69
CA GLU A 92 6.49 10.05 2.39
C GLU A 92 7.24 10.19 3.71
N ASP A 93 7.46 9.08 4.43
CA ASP A 93 8.19 9.05 5.70
C ASP A 93 9.66 9.44 5.52
N ASP A 94 10.31 8.92 4.48
CA ASP A 94 11.72 9.21 4.19
C ASP A 94 11.87 10.63 3.61
N THR A 95 10.88 11.12 2.85
CA THR A 95 10.82 12.51 2.38
C THR A 95 10.71 13.48 3.56
N LEU A 96 9.87 13.17 4.55
CA LEU A 96 9.74 13.95 5.78
C LEU A 96 11.06 13.95 6.56
N LEU A 97 11.74 12.81 6.66
CA LEU A 97 13.02 12.70 7.36
C LEU A 97 14.13 13.51 6.66
N ILE A 98 14.25 13.45 5.34
CA ILE A 98 15.19 14.29 4.58
C ILE A 98 14.91 15.76 4.83
N ARG A 99 13.63 16.17 4.82
CA ARG A 99 13.25 17.56 5.05
C ARG A 99 13.54 18.03 6.47
N CYS A 100 13.24 17.21 7.48
CA CYS A 100 13.58 17.53 8.87
C CYS A 100 15.10 17.53 9.09
N GLY A 101 15.82 16.62 8.42
CA GLY A 101 17.27 16.57 8.45
C GLY A 101 17.93 17.78 7.81
N ALA A 102 17.33 18.34 6.76
CA ALA A 102 17.78 19.60 6.15
C ALA A 102 17.65 20.79 7.12
N ASP A 103 16.59 20.83 7.94
CA ASP A 103 16.34 21.92 8.89
C ASP A 103 17.20 21.82 10.17
N VAL A 104 17.53 20.60 10.60
CA VAL A 104 18.23 20.35 11.88
C VAL A 104 19.73 20.11 11.70
N ALA A 105 20.13 19.54 10.56
CA ALA A 105 21.47 19.05 10.29
C ALA A 105 21.85 19.28 8.82
N SER A 106 22.27 18.24 8.11
CA SER A 106 22.54 18.28 6.66
C SER A 106 21.79 17.18 5.91
N ASN A 107 21.52 17.42 4.63
CA ASN A 107 20.94 16.43 3.72
C ASN A 107 21.80 15.16 3.64
N GLU A 108 23.12 15.29 3.73
CA GLU A 108 24.06 14.16 3.69
C GLU A 108 23.88 13.23 4.90
N GLN A 109 23.80 13.78 6.11
CA GLN A 109 23.60 13.00 7.33
C GLN A 109 22.24 12.30 7.32
N ALA A 110 21.18 13.01 6.91
CA ALA A 110 19.84 12.45 6.81
C ALA A 110 19.79 11.29 5.81
N LEU A 111 20.47 11.44 4.68
CA LEU A 111 20.47 10.44 3.64
C LEU A 111 21.36 9.24 3.98
N LYS A 112 22.50 9.47 4.62
CA LYS A 112 23.34 8.41 5.19
C LYS A 112 22.55 7.61 6.23
N PHE A 113 21.87 8.29 7.14
CA PHE A 113 21.01 7.65 8.14
C PHE A 113 19.92 6.79 7.51
N LEU A 114 19.29 7.29 6.44
CA LEU A 114 18.30 6.52 5.70
C LEU A 114 18.88 5.28 5.04
N ILE A 115 20.10 5.34 4.51
CA ILE A 115 20.78 4.21 3.87
C ILE A 115 21.23 3.17 4.90
N ASP A 116 21.84 3.61 6.00
CA ASP A 116 22.37 2.75 7.07
C ASP A 116 21.23 2.02 7.80
N HIS A 117 20.10 2.70 7.97
CA HIS A 117 18.91 2.18 8.64
C HIS A 117 17.77 1.89 7.66
N ASP A 118 18.11 1.61 6.41
CA ASP A 118 17.17 1.15 5.39
C ASP A 118 16.77 -0.30 5.68
N HIS A 119 15.98 -0.49 6.73
CA HIS A 119 15.33 -1.74 7.02
C HIS A 119 13.96 -1.74 6.33
N HIS A 120 13.99 -2.15 5.06
CA HIS A 120 12.84 -2.74 4.38
C HIS A 120 12.96 -4.26 4.43
N PRO A 121 12.69 -4.90 5.59
CA PRO A 121 12.56 -6.34 5.60
C PRO A 121 11.31 -6.69 4.79
N LEU A 122 11.47 -7.46 3.73
CA LEU A 122 10.45 -8.37 3.21
C LEU A 122 9.30 -7.79 2.35
N VAL A 123 9.23 -6.49 2.05
CA VAL A 123 8.22 -5.96 1.09
C VAL A 123 8.39 -6.57 -0.31
N GLU A 124 9.59 -7.04 -0.65
CA GLU A 124 9.89 -7.79 -1.88
C GLU A 124 9.16 -9.15 -1.95
N ARG A 125 8.78 -9.76 -0.82
CA ARG A 125 8.03 -11.04 -0.82
C ARG A 125 6.51 -10.87 -0.89
N SER A 126 5.96 -9.74 -0.45
CA SER A 126 4.50 -9.54 -0.38
C SER A 126 3.89 -9.20 -1.76
N ARG A 127 4.63 -8.53 -2.65
CA ARG A 127 4.13 -8.11 -3.98
C ARG A 127 3.82 -9.26 -4.94
N PRO A 128 4.69 -10.27 -5.15
CA PRO A 128 4.34 -11.41 -6.00
C PRO A 128 3.10 -12.14 -5.45
N ARG A 129 2.95 -12.19 -4.12
CA ARG A 129 1.77 -12.81 -3.48
C ARG A 129 0.47 -12.08 -3.80
N ILE A 130 0.48 -10.75 -3.85
CA ILE A 130 -0.72 -9.96 -4.21
C ILE A 130 -1.08 -10.14 -5.69
N ILE A 131 -0.10 -10.13 -6.60
CA ILE A 131 -0.37 -10.31 -8.04
C ILE A 131 -0.89 -11.73 -8.30
N HIS A 132 -0.29 -12.76 -7.71
CA HIS A 132 -0.80 -14.13 -7.79
C HIS A 132 -2.19 -14.28 -7.17
N SER A 133 -2.44 -13.62 -6.03
CA SER A 133 -3.73 -13.58 -5.37
C SER A 133 -4.83 -12.95 -6.25
N ILE A 134 -4.51 -11.85 -6.94
CA ILE A 134 -5.43 -11.17 -7.86
C ILE A 134 -5.70 -12.04 -9.09
N GLY A 135 -4.65 -12.62 -9.71
CA GLY A 135 -4.82 -13.51 -10.85
C GLY A 135 -5.71 -14.71 -10.51
N TYR A 136 -5.51 -15.31 -9.33
CA TYR A 136 -6.37 -16.38 -8.82
C TYR A 136 -7.82 -15.91 -8.59
N ALA A 137 -8.03 -14.74 -7.98
CA ALA A 137 -9.37 -14.21 -7.74
C ALA A 137 -10.13 -13.93 -9.05
N ILE A 138 -9.46 -13.36 -10.06
CA ILE A 138 -10.05 -13.12 -11.39
C ILE A 138 -10.39 -14.45 -12.07
N LEU A 139 -9.47 -15.42 -12.04
CA LEU A 139 -9.71 -16.74 -12.64
C LEU A 139 -10.87 -17.47 -11.95
N MET A 140 -10.93 -17.45 -10.62
CA MET A 140 -12.04 -18.06 -9.86
C MET A 140 -13.37 -17.35 -10.12
N LEU A 141 -13.39 -16.02 -10.20
CA LEU A 141 -14.58 -15.25 -10.57
C LEU A 141 -15.06 -15.62 -11.99
N PHE A 142 -14.13 -15.79 -12.92
CA PHE A 142 -14.44 -16.19 -14.29
C PHE A 142 -15.05 -17.60 -14.35
N ILE A 143 -14.45 -18.57 -13.67
CA ILE A 143 -14.98 -19.94 -13.57
C ILE A 143 -16.38 -19.93 -12.92
N ALA A 144 -16.54 -19.18 -11.83
CA ALA A 144 -17.81 -19.02 -11.14
C ALA A 144 -18.92 -18.46 -12.05
N MET A 145 -18.58 -17.43 -12.82
CA MET A 145 -19.48 -16.82 -13.78
C MET A 145 -19.89 -17.82 -14.86
N MET A 146 -18.95 -18.63 -15.35
CA MET A 146 -19.24 -19.68 -16.33
C MET A 146 -20.19 -20.75 -15.76
N ILE A 147 -19.99 -21.17 -14.51
CA ILE A 147 -20.87 -22.16 -13.84
C ILE A 147 -22.27 -21.60 -13.65
N LEU A 148 -22.40 -20.35 -13.15
CA LEU A 148 -23.70 -19.72 -12.93
C LEU A 148 -24.48 -19.49 -14.23
N LEU A 149 -23.79 -19.08 -15.30
CA LEU A 149 -24.38 -18.98 -16.63
C LEU A 149 -24.88 -20.34 -17.10
N PHE A 150 -24.05 -21.38 -17.00
CA PHE A 150 -24.44 -22.73 -17.39
C PHE A 150 -25.65 -23.25 -16.59
N LEU A 151 -25.68 -23.02 -15.28
CA LEU A 151 -26.82 -23.39 -14.43
C LEU A 151 -28.10 -22.65 -14.84
N GLY A 152 -28.01 -21.35 -15.06
CA GLY A 152 -29.17 -20.52 -15.42
C GLY A 152 -29.71 -20.83 -16.81
N THR A 153 -28.83 -21.04 -17.80
CA THR A 153 -29.25 -21.22 -19.21
C THR A 153 -29.58 -22.66 -19.59
N PHE A 154 -28.99 -23.66 -18.93
CA PHE A 154 -29.23 -25.07 -19.28
C PHE A 154 -30.02 -25.82 -18.21
N ILE A 155 -29.61 -25.74 -16.94
CA ILE A 155 -30.21 -26.56 -15.88
C ILE A 155 -31.59 -26.04 -15.50
N LEU A 156 -31.71 -24.72 -15.27
CA LEU A 156 -32.97 -24.10 -14.87
C LEU A 156 -34.14 -24.35 -15.84
N PRO A 157 -33.99 -24.16 -17.18
CA PRO A 157 -35.10 -24.39 -18.10
C PRO A 157 -35.47 -25.87 -18.17
N THR A 158 -34.49 -26.78 -18.12
CA THR A 158 -34.75 -28.23 -18.13
C THR A 158 -35.55 -28.65 -16.90
N LEU A 159 -35.21 -28.13 -15.71
CA LEU A 159 -35.99 -28.39 -14.48
C LEU A 159 -37.40 -27.82 -14.57
N ARG A 160 -37.58 -26.63 -15.15
CA ARG A 160 -38.91 -26.05 -15.36
C ARG A 160 -39.77 -26.91 -16.27
N GLN A 161 -39.22 -27.39 -17.38
CA GLN A 161 -39.92 -28.28 -18.30
C GLN A 161 -40.38 -29.55 -17.59
N ILE A 162 -39.51 -30.20 -16.81
CA ILE A 162 -39.87 -31.42 -16.06
C ILE A 162 -40.99 -31.14 -15.04
N VAL A 163 -40.91 -30.03 -14.30
CA VAL A 163 -41.94 -29.68 -13.31
C VAL A 163 -43.27 -29.35 -13.99
N GLU A 164 -43.25 -28.67 -15.13
CA GLU A 164 -44.44 -28.33 -15.92
C GLU A 164 -45.08 -29.59 -16.54
N GLU A 165 -44.28 -30.52 -17.06
CA GLU A 165 -44.74 -31.81 -17.59
C GLU A 165 -45.38 -32.70 -16.52
N LEU A 166 -44.93 -32.59 -15.26
CA LEU A 166 -45.49 -33.37 -14.15
C LEU A 166 -46.72 -32.72 -13.51
N GLU A 167 -47.13 -31.52 -13.96
CA GLU A 167 -48.23 -30.72 -13.38
C GLU A 167 -48.10 -30.46 -11.86
N ILE A 168 -46.89 -30.60 -11.31
CA ILE A 168 -46.61 -30.43 -9.88
C ILE A 168 -46.30 -28.97 -9.58
N ARG A 169 -46.74 -28.47 -8.42
CA ARG A 169 -46.37 -27.12 -7.98
C ARG A 169 -44.85 -27.00 -7.85
N PRO A 170 -44.24 -25.94 -8.40
CA PRO A 170 -42.80 -25.77 -8.32
C PRO A 170 -42.34 -25.76 -6.86
N PRO A 171 -41.30 -26.53 -6.50
CA PRO A 171 -40.76 -26.52 -5.14
C PRO A 171 -40.35 -25.10 -4.75
N ALA A 172 -40.56 -24.72 -3.49
CA ALA A 172 -40.20 -23.39 -2.99
C ALA A 172 -38.72 -23.04 -3.27
N ALA A 173 -37.83 -24.04 -3.28
CA ALA A 173 -36.42 -23.88 -3.63
C ALA A 173 -36.19 -23.37 -5.06
N LEU A 174 -37.05 -23.76 -6.02
CA LEU A 174 -36.97 -23.36 -7.43
C LEU A 174 -37.39 -21.89 -7.61
N MET A 175 -38.39 -21.43 -6.84
CA MET A 175 -38.78 -20.01 -6.80
C MET A 175 -37.71 -19.14 -6.16
N TRP A 176 -37.09 -19.59 -5.07
CA TRP A 176 -35.94 -18.90 -4.46
C TRP A 176 -34.75 -18.80 -5.40
N LEU A 177 -34.45 -19.87 -6.14
CA LEU A 177 -33.36 -19.91 -7.11
C LEU A 177 -33.62 -18.95 -8.28
N ASP A 178 -34.84 -18.90 -8.80
CA ASP A 178 -35.23 -17.97 -9.87
C ASP A 178 -35.18 -16.51 -9.41
N TRP A 179 -35.66 -16.21 -8.20
CA TRP A 179 -35.53 -14.88 -7.60
C TRP A 179 -34.06 -14.49 -7.42
N LEU A 180 -33.20 -15.44 -7.02
CA LEU A 180 -31.77 -15.20 -6.83
C LEU A 180 -31.07 -14.94 -8.17
N ILE A 181 -31.36 -15.74 -9.21
CA ILE A 181 -30.76 -15.58 -10.55
C ILE A 181 -31.23 -14.28 -11.23
N ASN A 182 -32.53 -13.98 -11.17
CA ASN A 182 -33.09 -12.74 -11.72
C ASN A 182 -32.70 -11.51 -10.90
N GLY A 183 -32.60 -11.63 -9.58
CA GLY A 183 -32.05 -10.57 -8.72
C GLY A 183 -30.57 -10.34 -9.00
N LEU A 184 -29.82 -11.42 -9.24
CA LEU A 184 -28.43 -11.33 -9.67
C LEU A 184 -28.33 -10.68 -11.06
N SER A 185 -29.25 -10.91 -12.01
CA SER A 185 -29.30 -10.28 -13.36
C SER A 185 -28.91 -8.80 -13.36
N GLY A 186 -29.54 -8.00 -12.48
CA GLY A 186 -29.23 -6.58 -12.32
C GLY A 186 -27.94 -6.29 -11.53
N ILE A 187 -27.58 -7.18 -10.60
CA ILE A 187 -26.36 -7.08 -9.79
C ILE A 187 -25.12 -7.49 -10.60
N TRP A 188 -25.23 -8.32 -11.65
CA TRP A 188 -24.08 -8.75 -12.47
C TRP A 188 -23.37 -7.57 -13.11
N GLN A 189 -24.12 -6.60 -13.65
CA GLN A 189 -23.55 -5.39 -14.23
C GLN A 189 -22.79 -4.60 -13.16
N LEU A 190 -23.38 -4.44 -11.96
CA LEU A 190 -22.74 -3.77 -10.84
C LEU A 190 -21.52 -4.54 -10.32
N ALA A 191 -21.58 -5.86 -10.25
CA ALA A 191 -20.51 -6.73 -9.77
C ALA A 191 -19.34 -6.75 -10.76
N ILE A 192 -19.61 -6.75 -12.08
CA ILE A 192 -18.60 -6.58 -13.12
C ILE A 192 -17.97 -5.20 -13.01
N PHE A 193 -18.75 -4.13 -12.87
CA PHE A 193 -18.21 -2.78 -12.67
C PHE A 193 -17.41 -2.64 -11.37
N LEU A 194 -17.85 -3.28 -10.29
CA LEU A 194 -17.16 -3.25 -9.00
C LEU A 194 -15.87 -4.06 -9.03
N THR A 195 -15.88 -5.25 -9.62
CA THR A 195 -14.69 -6.10 -9.76
C THR A 195 -13.70 -5.50 -10.76
N MET A 196 -14.17 -4.99 -11.89
CA MET A 196 -13.34 -4.28 -12.86
C MET A 196 -12.79 -2.99 -12.25
N GLY A 197 -13.59 -2.21 -11.53
CA GLY A 197 -13.13 -1.03 -10.78
C GLY A 197 -12.14 -1.37 -9.67
N PHE A 198 -12.32 -2.49 -8.97
CA PHE A 198 -11.39 -3.00 -7.95
C PHE A 198 -10.07 -3.44 -8.58
N VAL A 199 -10.11 -4.22 -9.67
CA VAL A 199 -8.93 -4.64 -10.44
C VAL A 199 -8.20 -3.43 -11.02
N PHE A 200 -8.93 -2.46 -11.58
CA PHE A 200 -8.37 -1.23 -12.13
C PHE A 200 -7.72 -0.36 -11.04
N SER A 201 -8.38 -0.21 -9.88
CA SER A 201 -7.82 0.51 -8.73
C SER A 201 -6.58 -0.16 -8.15
N LEU A 202 -6.39 -1.46 -8.37
CA LEU A 202 -5.23 -2.22 -7.90
C LEU A 202 -4.09 -2.27 -8.91
N LEU A 203 -4.39 -2.27 -10.22
CA LEU A 203 -3.38 -2.18 -11.28
C LEU A 203 -2.77 -0.78 -11.39
N PHE A 204 -3.56 0.27 -11.22
CA PHE A 204 -3.08 1.65 -11.37
C PHE A 204 -2.58 2.20 -10.03
N GLU A 205 -1.26 2.36 -9.96
CA GLU A 205 -0.55 2.89 -8.78
C GLU A 205 -0.99 4.31 -8.42
N ASP A 206 -1.33 5.11 -9.44
CA ASP A 206 -1.84 6.46 -9.27
C ASP A 206 -3.26 6.48 -8.67
N VAL A 207 -4.11 5.50 -9.01
CA VAL A 207 -5.45 5.33 -8.39
C VAL A 207 -5.29 4.84 -6.95
N ARG A 208 -4.32 3.95 -6.68
CA ARG A 208 -4.00 3.51 -5.31
C ARG A 208 -3.49 4.67 -4.44
N GLN A 209 -2.66 5.56 -4.99
CA GLN A 209 -2.18 6.76 -4.31
C GLN A 209 -3.32 7.78 -4.12
N PHE A 210 -4.23 7.89 -5.09
CA PHE A 210 -5.44 8.70 -4.99
C PHE A 210 -6.48 8.16 -3.99
N LEU A 211 -6.62 6.83 -3.87
CA LEU A 211 -7.46 6.21 -2.83
C LEU A 211 -6.82 6.39 -1.45
N LYS A 212 -5.49 6.29 -1.33
CA LYS A 212 -4.75 6.53 -0.08
C LYS A 212 -4.89 7.97 0.42
N SER A 213 -4.98 8.95 -0.47
CA SER A 213 -5.16 10.36 -0.09
C SER A 213 -6.58 10.67 0.41
N ARG A 214 -7.56 9.78 0.19
CA ARG A 214 -8.93 9.96 0.69
C ARG A 214 -9.02 9.61 2.19
N PRO A 215 -9.64 10.49 3.01
CA PRO A 215 -9.72 10.30 4.47
C PRO A 215 -10.54 9.06 4.88
N ILE A 216 -11.47 8.62 4.03
CA ILE A 216 -12.35 7.46 4.28
C ILE A 216 -11.55 6.15 4.21
N VAL A 217 -10.74 5.97 3.17
CA VAL A 217 -9.88 4.79 3.01
C VAL A 217 -8.81 4.78 4.11
N ARG A 218 -8.26 5.95 4.45
CA ARG A 218 -7.28 6.10 5.53
C ARG A 218 -7.85 5.76 6.91
N ARG A 219 -9.15 6.02 7.15
CA ARG A 219 -9.88 5.62 8.36
C ARG A 219 -10.17 4.12 8.38
N LEU A 220 -10.56 3.54 7.24
CA LEU A 220 -10.90 2.11 7.12
C LEU A 220 -9.67 1.20 7.28
N PHE A 221 -8.51 1.60 6.74
CA PHE A 221 -7.27 0.80 6.77
C PHE A 221 -6.30 1.15 7.91
N HIS A 222 -6.76 1.84 8.96
CA HIS A 222 -6.03 2.11 10.21
C HIS A 222 -4.54 2.43 10.00
N TYR A 223 -4.26 3.56 9.34
CA TYR A 223 -2.89 4.01 8.98
C TYR A 223 -2.05 4.50 10.19
N SER A 224 -2.62 4.52 11.41
CA SER A 224 -1.97 5.08 12.59
C SER A 224 -0.70 4.34 13.01
N ALA A 225 -0.61 3.03 12.78
CA ALA A 225 0.54 2.24 13.22
C ALA A 225 1.79 2.49 12.37
N ASP A 226 1.64 2.76 11.06
CA ASP A 226 2.75 3.15 10.18
C ASP A 226 3.23 4.58 10.54
N GLU A 227 2.30 5.50 10.78
CA GLU A 227 2.62 6.89 11.16
C GLU A 227 3.45 6.92 12.46
N HIS A 228 3.14 6.07 13.45
CA HIS A 228 3.94 5.97 14.68
C HIS A 228 5.34 5.39 14.45
N ALA A 229 5.47 4.38 13.58
CA ALA A 229 6.78 3.83 13.22
C ALA A 229 7.66 4.87 12.52
N ALA A 230 7.07 5.66 11.61
CA ALA A 230 7.74 6.75 10.93
C ALA A 230 8.25 7.83 11.90
N LEU A 231 7.42 8.22 12.87
CA LEU A 231 7.82 9.20 13.90
C LEU A 231 8.97 8.69 14.79
N LEU A 232 8.95 7.42 15.20
CA LEU A 232 10.05 6.82 15.98
C LEU A 232 11.36 6.83 15.18
N LYS A 233 11.32 6.47 13.89
CA LYS A 233 12.48 6.55 12.99
C LYS A 233 12.97 8.00 12.84
N LEU A 234 12.05 8.96 12.74
CA LEU A 234 12.36 10.38 12.64
C LEU A 234 13.07 10.92 13.90
N PHE A 235 12.69 10.46 15.09
CA PHE A 235 13.34 10.85 16.34
C PHE A 235 14.66 10.12 16.60
N ALA A 236 14.84 8.92 16.05
CA ALA A 236 16.11 8.23 16.13
C ALA A 236 17.24 8.99 15.40
N PHE A 237 16.92 9.71 14.31
CA PHE A 237 17.88 10.51 13.54
C PHE A 237 18.61 11.54 14.41
N PRO A 238 17.96 12.54 15.03
CA PRO A 238 18.66 13.55 15.83
C PRO A 238 19.39 12.95 17.01
N ILE A 239 18.85 11.92 17.66
CA ILE A 239 19.50 11.26 18.81
C ILE A 239 20.81 10.59 18.39
N GLY A 240 20.85 9.94 17.22
CA GLY A 240 22.06 9.29 16.70
C GLY A 240 23.20 10.27 16.36
N PHE A 241 22.86 11.52 16.04
CA PHE A 241 23.83 12.59 15.76
C PHE A 241 23.99 13.58 16.92
N GLN A 242 23.46 13.27 18.12
CA GLN A 242 23.50 14.14 19.31
C GLN A 242 22.93 15.55 19.06
N LEU A 243 21.90 15.63 18.22
CA LEU A 243 21.19 16.85 17.88
C LEU A 243 19.98 17.05 18.79
N SER A 244 19.57 18.31 18.93
CA SER A 244 18.42 18.69 19.76
C SER A 244 17.10 18.12 19.21
N LEU A 245 16.46 17.23 19.99
CA LEU A 245 15.20 16.58 19.63
C LEU A 245 14.05 17.60 19.46
N ALA A 246 14.09 18.64 20.27
CA ALA A 246 13.26 19.83 20.21
C ALA A 246 13.16 20.49 18.82
N LYS A 247 14.29 20.67 18.14
CA LYS A 247 14.33 21.28 16.79
C LYS A 247 13.69 20.35 15.77
N THR A 248 14.02 19.06 15.83
CA THR A 248 13.45 18.04 14.93
C THR A 248 11.95 17.91 15.10
N MET A 249 11.44 17.94 16.34
CA MET A 249 10.00 17.90 16.59
C MET A 249 9.27 19.12 16.04
N THR A 250 9.91 20.29 16.08
CA THR A 250 9.34 21.53 15.51
C THR A 250 9.30 21.44 13.98
N SER A 251 10.38 20.99 13.33
CA SER A 251 10.40 20.78 11.87
C SER A 251 9.41 19.68 11.45
N ALA A 252 9.38 18.56 12.18
CA ALA A 252 8.43 17.47 11.96
C ALA A 252 6.99 18.00 12.04
N ALA A 253 6.68 18.81 13.06
CA ALA A 253 5.37 19.42 13.19
C ALA A 253 5.03 20.34 12.00
N GLN A 254 5.98 21.12 11.47
CA GLN A 254 5.72 22.01 10.33
C GLN A 254 5.44 21.25 9.03
N HIS A 255 6.18 20.16 8.80
CA HIS A 255 6.22 19.47 7.51
C HIS A 255 5.42 18.16 7.45
N HIS A 256 4.87 17.68 8.57
CA HIS A 256 4.10 16.44 8.56
C HIS A 256 2.83 16.57 7.71
N PRO A 257 2.53 15.61 6.81
CA PRO A 257 1.31 15.64 6.00
C PRO A 257 0.00 15.53 6.79
N ASN A 258 0.05 15.07 8.05
CA ASN A 258 -1.12 14.83 8.87
C ASN A 258 -1.36 15.98 9.85
N ARG A 259 -2.46 16.74 9.64
CA ARG A 259 -2.86 17.85 10.50
C ARG A 259 -3.05 17.44 11.96
N THR A 260 -3.54 16.22 12.22
CA THR A 260 -3.75 15.73 13.60
C THR A 260 -2.43 15.46 14.30
N ILE A 261 -1.47 14.82 13.62
CA ILE A 261 -0.13 14.58 14.20
C ILE A 261 0.60 15.90 14.38
N ARG A 262 0.54 16.80 13.40
CA ARG A 262 1.09 18.16 13.51
C ARG A 262 0.60 18.88 14.77
N ALA A 263 -0.71 18.87 15.04
CA ALA A 263 -1.26 19.48 16.23
C ALA A 263 -0.79 18.80 17.53
N LYS A 264 -0.64 17.47 17.54
CA LYS A 264 -0.12 16.72 18.69
C LYS A 264 1.36 17.03 18.94
N LEU A 265 2.20 17.03 17.90
CA LEU A 265 3.63 17.34 18.01
C LEU A 265 3.86 18.77 18.51
N LEU A 266 3.07 19.75 18.05
CA LEU A 266 3.14 21.12 18.58
C LEU A 266 2.76 21.20 20.06
N ARG A 267 1.73 20.45 20.49
CA ARG A 267 1.35 20.40 21.92
C ARG A 267 2.43 19.76 22.78
N VAL A 268 3.01 18.66 22.32
CA VAL A 268 4.14 18.00 23.00
C VAL A 268 5.31 18.96 23.11
N ARG A 269 5.67 19.65 22.02
CA ARG A 269 6.74 20.64 22.01
C ARG A 269 6.54 21.80 22.98
N ASN A 270 5.31 22.30 23.10
CA ASN A 270 4.98 23.39 24.01
C ASN A 270 4.93 22.95 25.48
N GLN A 271 4.71 21.65 25.75
CA GLN A 271 4.60 21.09 27.10
C GLN A 271 5.93 20.57 27.65
N SER A 272 6.90 20.29 26.79
CA SER A 272 8.18 19.69 27.18
C SER A 272 9.31 20.68 26.96
N SER A 273 9.83 21.21 28.05
CA SER A 273 11.05 22.03 28.05
C SER A 273 12.31 21.19 27.94
N ASP A 274 12.25 19.95 28.46
CA ASP A 274 13.40 19.05 28.59
C ASP A 274 13.20 17.74 27.83
N ASP A 275 14.30 17.13 27.38
CA ASP A 275 14.27 15.92 26.55
C ASP A 275 13.84 14.67 27.35
N ALA A 276 14.02 14.67 28.68
CA ALA A 276 13.58 13.58 29.55
C ALA A 276 12.04 13.53 29.72
N GLU A 277 11.40 14.69 29.79
CA GLU A 277 9.92 14.79 29.91
C GLU A 277 9.21 14.55 28.57
N LEU A 278 9.95 14.65 27.46
CA LEU A 278 9.42 14.52 26.11
C LEU A 278 8.81 13.14 25.86
N TRP A 279 9.44 12.06 26.35
CA TRP A 279 8.92 10.69 26.18
C TRP A 279 7.56 10.49 26.87
N HIS A 280 7.41 11.02 28.09
CA HIS A 280 6.15 10.96 28.83
C HIS A 280 5.06 11.82 28.18
N SER A 281 5.43 12.98 27.62
CA SER A 281 4.52 13.84 26.87
C SER A 281 4.05 13.19 25.56
N LEU A 282 4.95 12.52 24.82
CA LEU A 282 4.60 11.71 23.64
C LEU A 282 3.63 10.57 23.98
N ALA A 283 3.82 9.90 25.12
CA ALA A 283 2.90 8.87 25.59
C ALA A 283 1.51 9.43 25.93
N ARG A 284 1.45 10.59 26.60
CA ARG A 284 0.19 11.26 26.97
C ARG A 284 -0.68 11.60 25.76
N HIS A 285 -0.07 11.99 24.65
CA HIS A 285 -0.76 12.30 23.38
C HIS A 285 -1.01 11.07 22.48
N ARG A 286 -0.74 9.86 23.00
CA ARG A 286 -0.89 8.56 22.32
C ARG A 286 -0.07 8.46 21.03
N LEU A 287 1.11 9.08 20.99
CA LEU A 287 2.07 8.92 19.88
C LEU A 287 2.97 7.70 20.09
N ILE A 288 3.28 7.39 21.35
CA ILE A 288 4.08 6.23 21.79
C ILE A 288 3.29 5.49 22.88
N ALA A 289 3.51 4.18 23.04
CA ALA A 289 2.87 3.45 24.13
C ALA A 289 3.48 3.87 25.48
N PRO A 290 2.69 3.92 26.59
CA PRO A 290 3.23 4.29 27.89
C PRO A 290 4.39 3.41 28.37
N SER A 291 4.33 2.10 28.09
CA SER A 291 5.40 1.16 28.40
C SER A 291 6.68 1.42 27.60
N GLU A 292 6.54 1.81 26.33
CA GLU A 292 7.68 2.19 25.49
C GLU A 292 8.34 3.47 26.02
N ALA A 293 7.55 4.47 26.43
CA ALA A 293 8.08 5.72 26.98
C ALA A 293 8.87 5.51 28.28
N GLN A 294 8.41 4.62 29.18
CA GLN A 294 9.12 4.31 30.42
C GLN A 294 10.46 3.61 30.17
N HIS A 295 10.54 2.73 29.17
CA HIS A 295 11.81 2.11 28.80
C HIS A 295 12.76 3.12 28.16
N LEU A 296 12.25 4.00 27.28
CA LEU A 296 13.08 5.01 26.60
C LEU A 296 13.63 6.05 27.58
N SER A 297 12.88 6.43 28.62
CA SER A 297 13.34 7.37 29.65
C SER A 297 14.46 6.82 30.54
N GLN A 298 14.64 5.50 30.59
CA GLN A 298 15.69 4.84 31.40
C GLN A 298 17.03 4.71 30.65
N ILE A 299 17.04 4.94 29.34
CA ILE A 299 18.24 4.79 28.51
C ILE A 299 18.96 6.13 28.43
N SER A 300 20.12 6.23 29.10
CA SER A 300 20.95 7.45 29.06
C SER A 300 21.89 7.51 27.86
N ASP A 301 22.24 6.37 27.27
CA ASP A 301 23.13 6.33 26.11
C ASP A 301 22.38 6.65 24.81
N SER A 302 22.75 7.77 24.17
CA SER A 302 22.22 8.22 22.89
C SER A 302 22.32 7.17 21.77
N GLY A 303 23.41 6.38 21.72
CA GLY A 303 23.60 5.36 20.70
C GLY A 303 22.60 4.21 20.85
N VAL A 304 22.46 3.71 22.09
CA VAL A 304 21.49 2.65 22.43
C VAL A 304 20.05 3.16 22.27
N LEU A 305 19.78 4.40 22.64
CA LEU A 305 18.46 5.02 22.47
C LEU A 305 18.08 5.13 20.99
N SER A 306 18.97 5.64 20.13
CA SER A 306 18.73 5.72 18.69
C SER A 306 18.48 4.33 18.09
N TRP A 307 19.32 3.35 18.42
CA TRP A 307 19.15 1.97 17.97
C TRP A 307 17.82 1.37 18.42
N THR A 308 17.43 1.59 19.68
CA THR A 308 16.17 1.08 20.25
C THR A 308 14.96 1.67 19.55
N LEU A 309 14.97 2.98 19.26
CA LEU A 309 13.91 3.64 18.51
C LEU A 309 13.76 3.08 17.10
N ILE A 310 14.87 2.82 16.41
CA ILE A 310 14.88 2.20 15.08
C ILE A 310 14.33 0.79 15.15
N GLN A 311 14.71 0.02 16.17
CA GLN A 311 14.21 -1.34 16.35
C GLN A 311 12.72 -1.38 16.66
N LEU A 312 12.23 -0.49 17.52
CA LEU A 312 10.79 -0.33 17.80
C LEU A 312 10.02 0.13 16.56
N ALA A 313 10.57 1.06 15.79
CA ALA A 313 9.99 1.50 14.52
C ALA A 313 9.85 0.32 13.54
N ASN A 314 10.90 -0.48 13.37
CA ASN A 314 10.90 -1.64 12.50
C ASN A 314 9.94 -2.74 12.99
N GLN A 315 9.86 -2.97 14.30
CA GLN A 315 8.93 -3.93 14.88
C GLN A 315 7.47 -3.49 14.66
N LYS A 316 7.16 -2.20 14.79
CA LYS A 316 5.81 -1.67 14.47
C LYS A 316 5.50 -1.77 12.99
N LYS A 317 6.45 -1.40 12.11
CA LYS A 317 6.29 -1.46 10.64
C LYS A 317 6.03 -2.90 10.18
N THR A 318 6.80 -3.87 10.67
CA THR A 318 6.61 -5.30 10.35
C THR A 318 5.28 -5.85 10.85
N ARG A 319 4.89 -5.58 12.11
CA ARG A 319 3.57 -6.01 12.65
C ARG A 319 2.41 -5.47 11.82
N THR A 320 2.50 -4.21 11.38
CA THR A 320 1.46 -3.56 10.57
C THR A 320 1.42 -4.16 9.16
N ALA A 321 2.58 -4.41 8.56
CA ALA A 321 2.70 -5.12 7.28
C ALA A 321 2.09 -6.52 7.35
N PHE A 322 2.41 -7.33 8.38
CA PHE A 322 1.83 -8.66 8.55
C PHE A 322 0.32 -8.65 8.77
N ARG A 323 -0.21 -7.68 9.53
CA ARG A 323 -1.66 -7.51 9.70
C ARG A 323 -2.33 -7.18 8.37
N ARG A 324 -1.74 -6.30 7.57
CA ARG A 324 -2.24 -5.99 6.22
C ARG A 324 -2.19 -7.22 5.31
N ASP A 325 -1.08 -7.93 5.27
CA ASP A 325 -0.94 -9.15 4.46
C ASP A 325 -1.95 -10.22 4.89
N ARG A 326 -2.24 -10.33 6.20
CA ARG A 326 -3.28 -11.22 6.71
C ARG A 326 -4.69 -10.77 6.30
N ILE A 327 -5.01 -9.48 6.43
CA ILE A 327 -6.32 -8.93 6.03
C ILE A 327 -6.52 -9.11 4.52
N ILE A 328 -5.51 -8.79 3.71
CA ILE A 328 -5.53 -8.99 2.25
C ILE A 328 -5.70 -10.48 1.93
N GLY A 329 -4.98 -11.36 2.63
CA GLY A 329 -5.12 -12.81 2.49
C GLY A 329 -6.51 -13.33 2.83
N VAL A 330 -7.16 -12.82 3.89
CA VAL A 330 -8.54 -13.17 4.24
C VAL A 330 -9.52 -12.63 3.20
N LEU A 331 -9.32 -11.39 2.76
CA LEU A 331 -10.18 -10.74 1.77
C LEU A 331 -10.16 -11.46 0.42
N GLN A 332 -9.06 -12.13 0.06
CA GLN A 332 -8.95 -12.97 -1.13
C GLN A 332 -9.95 -14.14 -1.15
N TYR A 333 -10.36 -14.67 0.01
CA TYR A 333 -11.32 -15.79 0.07
C TYR A 333 -12.78 -15.34 -0.01
N LEU A 334 -13.05 -14.04 0.15
CA LEU A 334 -14.40 -13.49 0.15
C LEU A 334 -15.15 -13.73 -1.17
N PRO A 335 -14.54 -13.52 -2.36
CA PRO A 335 -15.17 -13.87 -3.64
C PRO A 335 -15.49 -15.36 -3.76
N VAL A 336 -14.62 -16.25 -3.26
CA VAL A 336 -14.87 -17.71 -3.30
C VAL A 336 -16.10 -18.05 -2.47
N PHE A 337 -16.25 -17.45 -1.29
CA PHE A 337 -17.43 -17.64 -0.46
C PHE A 337 -18.71 -17.12 -1.14
N PHE A 338 -18.63 -15.96 -1.79
CA PHE A 338 -19.74 -15.36 -2.53
C PHE A 338 -20.21 -16.25 -3.70
N VAL A 339 -19.29 -16.98 -4.34
CA VAL A 339 -19.60 -17.95 -5.41
C VAL A 339 -20.12 -19.27 -4.87
N ALA A 340 -19.52 -19.77 -3.79
CA ALA A 340 -19.86 -21.07 -3.22
C ALA A 340 -21.33 -21.12 -2.74
N VAL A 341 -21.83 -20.03 -2.15
CA VAL A 341 -23.21 -19.95 -1.63
C VAL A 341 -24.26 -20.22 -2.71
N PRO A 342 -24.32 -19.50 -3.84
CA PRO A 342 -25.24 -19.79 -4.94
C PRO A 342 -25.15 -21.22 -5.48
N VAL A 343 -23.93 -21.75 -5.63
CA VAL A 343 -23.72 -23.11 -6.15
C VAL A 343 -24.31 -24.15 -5.19
N ILE A 344 -24.05 -24.01 -3.88
CA ILE A 344 -24.61 -24.90 -2.86
C ILE A 344 -26.13 -24.82 -2.83
N VAL A 345 -26.70 -23.61 -2.88
CA VAL A 345 -28.17 -23.41 -2.93
C VAL A 345 -28.76 -24.10 -4.16
N SER A 346 -28.09 -24.02 -5.31
CA SER A 346 -28.55 -24.64 -6.54
C SER A 346 -28.54 -26.17 -6.45
N VAL A 347 -27.48 -26.77 -5.90
CA VAL A 347 -27.41 -28.21 -5.68
C VAL A 347 -28.51 -28.66 -4.71
N LEU A 348 -28.71 -27.94 -3.60
CA LEU A 348 -29.78 -28.23 -2.65
C LEU A 348 -31.17 -28.13 -3.29
N ALA A 349 -31.40 -27.14 -4.16
CA ALA A 349 -32.66 -27.00 -4.88
C ALA A 349 -32.94 -28.20 -5.79
N ILE A 350 -31.92 -28.68 -6.51
CA ILE A 350 -32.03 -29.88 -7.37
C ILE A 350 -32.31 -31.11 -6.52
N PHE A 351 -31.56 -31.32 -5.44
CA PHE A 351 -31.75 -32.47 -4.55
C PHE A 351 -33.13 -32.46 -3.89
N MET A 352 -33.60 -31.31 -3.39
CA MET A 352 -34.95 -31.19 -2.83
C MET A 352 -36.02 -31.49 -3.87
N SER A 353 -35.85 -30.98 -5.10
CA SER A 353 -36.76 -31.27 -6.21
C SER A 353 -36.82 -32.77 -6.48
N LEU A 354 -35.67 -33.43 -6.57
CA LEU A 354 -35.60 -34.89 -6.79
C LEU A 354 -36.23 -35.67 -5.63
N THR A 355 -35.94 -35.32 -4.37
CA THR A 355 -36.53 -36.03 -3.23
C THR A 355 -38.03 -35.87 -3.17
N SER A 356 -38.56 -34.67 -3.49
CA SER A 356 -40.00 -34.43 -3.52
C SER A 356 -40.71 -35.29 -4.56
N MET A 357 -40.03 -35.58 -5.69
CA MET A 357 -40.55 -36.44 -6.76
C MET A 357 -40.50 -37.93 -6.41
N VAL A 358 -39.57 -38.36 -5.57
CA VAL A 358 -39.45 -39.78 -5.15
C VAL A 358 -40.39 -40.11 -3.99
N THR A 359 -40.74 -39.14 -3.16
CA THR A 359 -41.65 -39.34 -2.01
C THR A 359 -43.14 -39.17 -2.35
N LEU A 360 -43.45 -38.67 -3.54
CA LEU A 360 -44.78 -38.65 -4.15
C LEU A 360 -45.00 -39.97 -4.90
#